data_AF-A0A1S2UPW8-F1
#
_entry.id   AF-A0A1S2UPW8-F1
#
_cell.length_a   1.000
_cell.length_b   1.000
_cell.length_c   1.000
_cell.angle_alpha   90.00
_cell.angle_beta   90.00
_cell.angle_gamma   90.00
#
_symmetry.space_group_name_H-M   'P 1'
#
loop_
_entity.id
_entity.type
_entity.pdbx_description
1 polymer ?
#
loop_
_entity_poly.entity_id
_entity_poly.type
_entity_poly.pdbx_seq_one_letter_code
_entity_poly.pdbx_strand_id
1 'polypeptide(L)'
;MPRVLPLLLLLLPGLAHALPALKDTTLYTNTAHDCHDVDLATWQHPTRTLLEKNNFQLERIQLCNGGHYPIFQVQAPYDPRGQTKDFYLPLYEQMRKANGKWPYALVDSSDAVVVYVSYPKGDSISLDYEGYEAP
;
A
#
# COMPACT_ATOMS: atom_id res chain seq x y z
N MET A 1 17.16 -47.61 43.22
CA MET A 1 17.28 -47.25 41.80
C MET A 1 16.39 -46.03 41.55
N PRO A 2 16.93 -44.91 41.06
CA PRO A 2 16.22 -43.63 40.99
C PRO A 2 15.31 -43.58 39.75
N ARG A 3 14.08 -43.10 39.91
CA ARG A 3 13.18 -42.78 38.79
C ARG A 3 13.37 -41.31 38.45
N VAL A 4 14.12 -41.06 37.38
CA VAL A 4 14.33 -39.73 36.80
C VAL A 4 13.05 -39.34 36.05
N LEU A 5 12.43 -38.24 36.45
CA LEU A 5 11.27 -37.64 35.78
C LEU A 5 11.79 -36.83 34.57
N PRO A 6 11.38 -37.11 33.32
CA PRO A 6 11.81 -36.29 32.20
C PRO A 6 10.97 -35.01 32.16
N LEU A 7 11.63 -33.88 32.37
CA LEU A 7 11.10 -32.55 32.12
C LEU A 7 11.06 -32.35 30.59
N LEU A 8 9.89 -32.50 29.98
CA LEU A 8 9.71 -32.26 28.55
C LEU A 8 9.59 -30.74 28.33
N LEU A 9 10.70 -30.08 27.94
CA LEU A 9 10.65 -28.72 27.40
C LEU A 9 9.93 -28.76 26.05
N LEU A 10 8.69 -28.26 26.02
CA LEU A 10 7.97 -27.96 24.77
C LEU A 10 8.58 -26.71 24.14
N LEU A 11 9.47 -26.92 23.16
CA LEU A 11 9.87 -25.90 22.20
C LEU A 11 8.65 -25.55 21.33
N LEU A 12 7.96 -24.46 21.65
CA LEU A 12 6.94 -23.89 20.76
C LEU A 12 7.67 -23.25 19.55
N PRO A 13 7.51 -23.76 18.31
CA PRO A 13 8.00 -23.06 17.15
C PRO A 13 7.23 -21.75 17.03
N GLY A 14 7.94 -20.62 17.09
CA GLY A 14 7.35 -19.33 16.77
C GLY A 14 6.90 -19.36 15.32
N LEU A 15 5.59 -19.33 15.09
CA LEU A 15 5.02 -19.20 13.74
C LEU A 15 5.32 -17.78 13.25
N ALA A 16 6.44 -17.60 12.54
CA ALA A 16 6.60 -16.46 11.65
C ALA A 16 5.47 -16.56 10.62
N HIS A 17 4.46 -15.69 10.75
CA HIS A 17 3.39 -15.63 9.76
C HIS A 17 3.99 -15.02 8.51
N ALA A 18 4.02 -15.78 7.41
CA ALA A 18 4.40 -15.26 6.11
C ALA A 18 3.48 -14.09 5.75
N LEU A 19 4.05 -13.05 5.13
CA LEU A 19 3.23 -11.96 4.60
C LEU A 19 2.28 -12.51 3.52
N PRO A 20 1.07 -11.95 3.38
CA PRO A 20 0.13 -12.40 2.36
C PRO A 20 0.65 -12.03 0.96
N ALA A 21 0.27 -12.79 -0.06
CA ALA A 21 0.45 -12.35 -1.44
C ALA A 21 -0.36 -11.05 -1.67
N LEU A 22 0.06 -10.20 -2.61
CA LEU A 22 -0.59 -8.91 -2.86
C LEU A 22 -2.12 -9.03 -3.05
N LYS A 23 -2.58 -10.02 -3.82
CA LYS A 23 -4.01 -10.27 -4.09
C LYS A 23 -4.82 -10.64 -2.83
N ASP A 24 -4.15 -11.12 -1.78
CA ASP A 24 -4.75 -11.59 -0.54
C ASP A 24 -4.65 -10.51 0.57
N THR A 25 -4.13 -9.32 0.26
CA THR A 25 -4.09 -8.16 1.18
C THR A 25 -5.48 -7.58 1.43
N THR A 26 -5.61 -6.77 2.49
CA THR A 26 -6.83 -6.01 2.82
C THR A 26 -7.28 -5.11 1.67
N LEU A 27 -6.34 -4.65 0.83
CA LEU A 27 -6.60 -3.83 -0.35
C LEU A 27 -7.59 -4.54 -1.29
N TYR A 28 -7.27 -5.77 -1.70
CA TYR A 28 -8.05 -6.49 -2.70
C TYR A 28 -9.15 -7.39 -2.11
N THR A 29 -9.06 -7.72 -0.81
CA THR A 29 -10.06 -8.57 -0.13
C THR A 29 -11.20 -7.77 0.50
N ASN A 30 -10.93 -6.54 0.99
CA ASN A 30 -11.89 -5.78 1.80
C ASN A 30 -12.11 -4.33 1.35
N THR A 31 -11.14 -3.70 0.68
CA THR A 31 -11.15 -2.24 0.45
C THR A 31 -11.58 -1.88 -0.98
N ALA A 32 -11.02 -2.57 -1.96
CA ALA A 32 -11.20 -2.28 -3.38
C ALA A 32 -12.03 -3.37 -4.05
N HIS A 33 -13.05 -2.94 -4.78
CA HIS A 33 -13.97 -3.80 -5.52
C HIS A 33 -14.21 -3.21 -6.92
N ASP A 34 -14.71 -4.02 -7.85
CA ASP A 34 -15.05 -3.59 -9.22
C ASP A 34 -13.90 -2.84 -9.94
N CYS A 35 -12.67 -3.31 -9.72
CA CYS A 35 -11.47 -2.72 -10.27
C CYS A 35 -11.35 -2.99 -11.77
N HIS A 36 -11.02 -1.95 -12.54
CA HIS A 36 -10.60 -2.09 -13.92
C HIS A 36 -9.31 -1.32 -14.16
N ASP A 37 -8.49 -1.85 -15.08
CA ASP A 37 -7.27 -1.21 -15.51
C ASP A 37 -7.57 -0.01 -16.40
N VAL A 38 -6.72 1.02 -16.28
CA VAL A 38 -6.67 2.11 -17.27
C VAL A 38 -5.47 1.93 -18.18
N ASP A 39 -5.63 2.37 -19.43
CA ASP A 39 -4.52 2.40 -20.37
C ASP A 39 -3.57 3.56 -20.04
N LEU A 40 -2.37 3.22 -19.54
CA LEU A 40 -1.33 4.19 -19.22
C LEU A 40 -0.82 4.96 -20.45
N ALA A 41 -1.07 4.53 -21.69
CA ALA A 41 -0.68 5.33 -22.85
C ALA A 41 -1.61 6.53 -23.06
N THR A 42 -2.88 6.40 -22.71
CA THR A 42 -3.93 7.38 -23.04
C THR A 42 -4.56 8.05 -21.84
N TRP A 43 -4.43 7.46 -20.64
CA TRP A 43 -5.03 8.00 -19.43
C TRP A 43 -4.32 9.27 -18.95
N GLN A 44 -5.04 10.39 -19.00
CA GLN A 44 -4.56 11.70 -18.53
C GLN A 44 -5.26 12.06 -17.23
N HIS A 45 -4.48 12.22 -16.16
CA HIS A 45 -4.99 12.62 -14.86
C HIS A 45 -3.95 13.38 -14.06
N PRO A 46 -4.32 14.42 -13.28
CA PRO A 46 -3.37 15.21 -12.51
C PRO A 46 -2.48 14.40 -11.55
N THR A 47 -3.00 13.30 -10.97
CA THR A 47 -2.22 12.44 -10.06
C THR A 47 -1.08 11.72 -10.77
N ARG A 48 -1.28 11.30 -12.03
CA ARG A 48 -0.22 10.68 -12.84
C ARG A 48 0.93 11.64 -13.03
N THR A 49 0.64 12.85 -13.53
CA THR A 49 1.66 13.89 -13.74
C THR A 49 2.42 14.19 -12.46
N LEU A 50 1.72 14.21 -11.32
CA LEU A 50 2.33 14.46 -10.03
C LEU A 50 3.27 13.33 -9.59
N LEU A 51 2.87 12.06 -9.73
CA LEU A 51 3.70 10.91 -9.40
C LEU A 51 4.95 10.87 -10.28
N GLU A 52 4.82 11.02 -11.60
CA GLU A 52 5.95 11.04 -12.54
C GLU A 52 6.92 12.19 -12.23
N LYS A 53 6.41 13.40 -11.96
CA LYS A 53 7.24 14.56 -11.58
C LYS A 53 8.04 14.34 -10.30
N ASN A 54 7.56 13.50 -9.40
CA ASN A 54 8.24 13.15 -8.15
C ASN A 54 9.05 11.84 -8.26
N ASN A 55 9.36 11.40 -9.49
CA ASN A 55 10.19 10.23 -9.81
C ASN A 55 9.59 8.88 -9.38
N PHE A 56 8.27 8.78 -9.26
CA PHE A 56 7.62 7.47 -9.18
C PHE A 56 7.56 6.84 -10.57
N GLN A 57 7.92 5.57 -10.67
CA GLN A 57 7.69 4.80 -11.89
C GLN A 57 6.30 4.17 -11.79
N LEU A 58 5.37 4.56 -12.67
CA LEU A 58 4.04 3.95 -12.71
C LEU A 58 4.08 2.65 -13.50
N GLU A 59 3.65 1.56 -12.85
CA GLU A 59 3.58 0.23 -13.46
C GLU A 59 2.17 -0.10 -13.91
N ARG A 60 1.18 0.26 -13.09
CA ARG A 60 -0.24 -0.06 -13.31
C ARG A 60 -1.12 0.91 -12.55
N ILE A 61 -2.28 1.21 -13.11
CA ILE A 61 -3.32 1.96 -12.41
C ILE A 61 -4.64 1.21 -12.57
N GLN A 62 -5.32 1.01 -11.44
CA GLN A 62 -6.66 0.47 -11.41
C GLN A 62 -7.61 1.51 -10.83
N LEU A 63 -8.80 1.61 -11.43
CA LEU A 63 -9.90 2.39 -10.88
C LEU A 63 -10.92 1.43 -10.28
N CYS A 64 -11.09 1.50 -8.96
CA CYS A 64 -11.98 0.65 -8.19
C CYS A 64 -13.13 1.46 -7.59
N ASN A 65 -14.11 0.78 -6.99
CA ASN A 65 -15.23 1.37 -6.25
C ASN A 65 -15.99 2.41 -7.09
N GLY A 66 -16.34 2.06 -8.33
CA GLY A 66 -17.03 2.96 -9.26
C GLY A 66 -16.16 4.12 -9.76
N GLY A 67 -14.83 4.00 -9.67
CA GLY A 67 -13.87 5.02 -10.10
C GLY A 67 -13.43 5.99 -9.01
N HIS A 68 -13.90 5.82 -7.76
CA HIS A 68 -13.58 6.69 -6.62
C HIS A 68 -12.57 6.09 -5.65
N TYR A 69 -11.83 5.07 -6.07
CA TYR A 69 -10.70 4.53 -5.32
C TYR A 69 -9.61 4.08 -6.31
N PRO A 70 -8.71 4.98 -6.74
CA PRO A 70 -7.61 4.58 -7.58
C PRO A 70 -6.56 3.79 -6.78
N ILE A 71 -6.02 2.75 -7.39
CA ILE A 71 -4.85 2.03 -6.93
C ILE A 71 -3.72 2.37 -7.90
N PHE A 72 -2.65 2.96 -7.38
CA PHE A 72 -1.45 3.28 -8.15
C PHE A 72 -0.38 2.26 -7.78
N GLN A 73 -0.08 1.33 -8.68
CA GLN A 73 1.07 0.44 -8.52
C GLN A 73 2.30 1.12 -9.10
N VAL A 74 3.33 1.27 -8.25
CA VAL A 74 4.48 2.13 -8.51
C VAL A 74 5.76 1.53 -7.97
N GLN A 75 6.90 2.04 -8.45
CA GLN A 75 8.15 2.00 -7.70
C GLN A 75 8.40 3.39 -7.14
N ALA A 76 8.48 3.48 -5.80
CA ALA A 76 8.72 4.75 -5.14
C ALA A 76 10.22 5.12 -5.13
N PRO A 77 10.56 6.43 -5.12
CA PRO A 77 11.96 6.85 -4.99
C PRO A 77 12.55 6.60 -3.60
N TYR A 78 11.71 6.38 -2.58
CA TYR A 78 12.10 6.15 -1.19
C TYR A 78 11.09 5.25 -0.47
N ASP A 79 11.50 4.44 0.50
CA ASP A 79 10.56 3.65 1.32
C ASP A 79 9.53 4.58 2.03
N PRO A 80 8.22 4.40 1.79
CA PRO A 80 7.17 5.22 2.39
C PRO A 80 7.00 5.01 3.91
N ARG A 81 7.55 3.95 4.48
CA ARG A 81 7.58 3.70 5.93
C ARG A 81 8.81 4.33 6.62
N GLY A 82 9.76 4.82 5.84
CA GLY A 82 11.03 5.35 6.32
C GLY A 82 10.94 6.75 6.96
N GLN A 83 12.11 7.32 7.27
CA GLN A 83 12.23 8.70 7.78
C GLN A 83 12.17 9.75 6.66
N THR A 84 11.16 9.65 5.80
CA THR A 84 11.03 10.44 4.56
C THR A 84 9.77 11.32 4.58
N LYS A 85 9.32 11.70 5.78
CA LYS A 85 8.10 12.50 6.00
C LYS A 85 8.13 13.84 5.27
N ASP A 86 9.29 14.49 5.17
CA ASP A 86 9.45 15.78 4.49
C ASP A 86 9.22 15.68 2.97
N PHE A 87 9.37 14.48 2.41
CA PHE A 87 9.02 14.19 1.01
C PHE A 87 7.54 13.77 0.89
N TYR A 88 7.11 12.81 1.70
CA TYR A 88 5.81 12.16 1.55
C TYR A 88 4.63 13.01 2.01
N LEU A 89 4.74 13.80 3.09
CA LEU A 89 3.62 14.63 3.55
C LEU A 89 3.22 15.69 2.51
N PRO A 90 4.15 16.47 1.91
CA PRO A 90 3.81 17.36 0.81
C PRO A 90 3.25 16.63 -0.42
N LEU A 91 3.77 15.44 -0.73
CA LEU A 91 3.25 14.62 -1.84
C LEU A 91 1.80 14.22 -1.60
N TYR A 92 1.47 13.69 -0.42
CA TYR A 92 0.12 13.25 -0.08
C TYR A 92 -0.90 14.39 -0.08
N GLU A 93 -0.51 15.59 0.34
CA GLU A 93 -1.39 16.77 0.25
C GLU A 93 -1.61 17.23 -1.21
N GLN A 94 -0.59 17.14 -2.06
CA GLN A 94 -0.74 17.42 -3.49
C GLN A 94 -1.61 16.36 -4.18
N MET A 95 -1.39 15.09 -3.87
CA MET A 95 -2.21 13.97 -4.34
C MET A 95 -3.67 14.14 -3.91
N ARG A 96 -3.94 14.58 -2.67
CA ARG A 96 -5.28 14.87 -2.19
C ARG A 96 -6.03 15.84 -3.10
N LYS A 97 -5.37 16.94 -3.48
CA LYS A 97 -5.94 17.97 -4.36
C LYS A 97 -6.13 17.44 -5.78
N ALA A 98 -5.11 16.76 -6.32
CA ALA A 98 -5.10 16.20 -7.66
C ALA A 98 -6.12 15.05 -7.84
N ASN A 99 -6.43 14.32 -6.77
CA ASN A 99 -7.33 13.16 -6.75
C ASN A 99 -8.77 13.51 -6.34
N GLY A 100 -9.13 14.80 -6.27
CA GLY A 100 -10.48 15.22 -5.87
C GLY A 100 -10.87 14.85 -4.44
N LYS A 101 -9.89 14.67 -3.54
CA LYS A 101 -10.06 14.21 -2.15
C LYS A 101 -10.61 12.78 -1.99
N TRP A 102 -10.59 11.96 -3.05
CA TRP A 102 -10.90 10.54 -2.91
C TRP A 102 -9.75 9.77 -2.24
N PRO A 103 -10.05 8.79 -1.36
CA PRO A 103 -9.04 7.90 -0.84
C PRO A 103 -8.43 7.05 -1.95
N TYR A 104 -7.21 6.59 -1.75
CA TYR A 104 -6.48 5.80 -2.74
C TYR A 104 -5.46 4.89 -2.05
N ALA A 105 -4.91 3.95 -2.83
CA ALA A 105 -3.78 3.14 -2.41
C ALA A 105 -2.57 3.37 -3.32
N LEU A 106 -1.38 3.40 -2.73
CA LEU A 106 -0.11 3.20 -3.45
C LEU A 106 0.37 1.79 -3.16
N VAL A 107 0.53 0.98 -4.19
CA VAL A 107 1.19 -0.32 -4.08
C VAL A 107 2.63 -0.12 -4.52
N ASP A 108 3.54 -0.02 -3.56
CA ASP A 108 4.95 0.15 -3.83
C ASP A 108 5.61 -1.22 -4.02
N SER A 109 6.06 -1.48 -5.24
CA SER A 109 6.66 -2.75 -5.64
C SER A 109 8.14 -2.85 -5.28
N SER A 110 8.84 -1.74 -5.01
CA SER A 110 10.23 -1.79 -4.55
C SER A 110 10.34 -2.28 -3.09
N ASP A 111 9.38 -1.91 -2.25
CA ASP A 111 9.43 -2.14 -0.81
C ASP A 111 8.35 -3.12 -0.31
N ALA A 112 7.61 -3.71 -1.24
CA ALA A 112 6.52 -4.67 -1.03
C ALA A 112 5.52 -4.20 0.04
N VAL A 113 5.02 -2.97 -0.14
CA VAL A 113 4.09 -2.33 0.80
C VAL A 113 2.92 -1.67 0.09
N VAL A 114 1.73 -1.82 0.65
CA VAL A 114 0.55 -1.02 0.31
C VAL A 114 0.48 0.15 1.29
N VAL A 115 0.36 1.37 0.76
CA VAL A 115 0.08 2.58 1.52
C VAL A 115 -1.37 2.98 1.29
N TYR A 116 -2.18 2.92 2.33
CA TYR A 116 -3.57 3.38 2.31
C TYR A 116 -3.62 4.85 2.68
N VAL A 117 -4.13 5.69 1.77
CA VAL A 117 -4.28 7.12 2.00
C VAL A 117 -5.76 7.48 2.06
N SER A 118 -6.20 8.05 3.18
CA SER A 118 -7.58 8.43 3.41
C SER A 118 -7.72 9.77 4.13
N TYR A 119 -8.94 10.29 4.16
CA TYR A 119 -9.26 11.61 4.70
C TYR A 119 -10.49 11.51 5.63
N PRO A 120 -10.31 11.03 6.87
CA PRO A 120 -11.41 10.95 7.86
C PRO A 120 -11.95 12.33 8.24
N LYS A 121 -13.06 12.36 9.00
CA LYS A 121 -13.71 13.60 9.45
C LYS A 121 -12.69 14.53 10.12
N GLY A 122 -12.51 15.72 9.55
CA GLY A 122 -11.44 16.66 9.91
C GLY A 122 -10.48 16.97 8.77
N ASP A 123 -10.62 16.29 7.62
CA ASP A 123 -9.87 16.55 6.37
C ASP A 123 -8.35 16.33 6.50
N SER A 124 -7.88 15.72 7.60
CA SER A 124 -6.49 15.36 7.83
C SER A 124 -6.10 14.11 7.03
N ILE A 125 -4.85 14.07 6.56
CA ILE A 125 -4.28 12.88 5.91
C ILE A 125 -4.13 11.77 6.95
N SER A 126 -4.74 10.61 6.69
CA SER A 126 -4.56 9.38 7.47
C SER A 126 -3.85 8.34 6.59
N LEU A 127 -2.83 7.70 7.16
CA LEU A 127 -2.00 6.71 6.50
C LEU A 127 -2.07 5.39 7.25
N ASP A 128 -2.20 4.29 6.51
CA ASP A 128 -2.01 2.94 7.01
C ASP A 128 -1.12 2.16 6.04
N TYR A 129 -0.48 1.09 6.52
CA TYR A 129 0.51 0.33 5.76
C TYR A 129 0.28 -1.16 5.92
N GLU A 130 0.35 -1.89 4.81
CA GLU A 130 0.30 -3.35 4.81
C GLU A 130 1.45 -3.91 3.97
N GLY A 131 2.31 -4.70 4.59
CA GLY A 131 3.34 -5.44 3.86
C GLY A 131 2.73 -6.64 3.14
N TYR A 132 3.24 -6.96 1.96
CA TYR A 132 2.89 -8.17 1.22
C TYR A 132 4.15 -8.95 0.84
N GLU A 133 3.98 -10.22 0.47
CA GLU A 133 5.07 -11.05 -0.04
C GLU A 133 5.60 -10.44 -1.33
N ALA A 134 6.88 -10.08 -1.35
CA ALA A 134 7.54 -9.57 -2.54
C ALA A 134 7.45 -10.60 -3.69
N PRO A 135 7.19 -10.17 -4.94
CA PRO A 135 7.10 -11.06 -6.09
C PRO A 135 8.37 -11.89 -6.36
#